data_AF-A0A7C1UZD0-F1
#
_entry.id   AF-A0A7C1UZD0-F1
#
_cell.length_a   1.000
_cell.length_b   1.000
_cell.length_c   1.000
_cell.angle_alpha   90.00
_cell.angle_beta   90.00
_cell.angle_gamma   90.00
#
_symmetry.space_group_name_H-M   'P 1'
#
loop_
_entity.id
_entity.type
_entity.pdbx_description
1 polymer ?
#
loop_
_entity_poly.entity_id
_entity_poly.type
_entity_poly.pdbx_seq_one_letter_code
_entity_poly.pdbx_strand_id
1 'polypeptide(L)'
;MKKKNKRVLMWGLAVIGVPTLFYSGTTLSTSVNYEVFLKDDNNQATVIEIVQEEKEPEFIVTHVATPDSVKGIYMTACVAGTPSFRKKLVALVEETELNSLVIDIKDYSGTISFKTDNPALKEINGGGCRAGDMKEFIGALHEKGIYVIGRITVFQDPYYTKAFPQLAVKKESDKTVVWKDYKGIS
;
A
#
# COMPACT_ATOMS: atom_id res chain seq x y z
N MET A 1 -44.27 -38.53 42.59
CA MET A 1 -43.51 -37.39 42.01
C MET A 1 -42.01 -37.63 42.22
N LYS A 2 -41.27 -38.10 41.20
CA LYS A 2 -39.82 -38.38 41.30
C LYS A 2 -39.03 -37.13 40.90
N LYS A 3 -38.30 -36.52 41.85
CA LYS A 3 -37.34 -35.43 41.60
C LYS A 3 -36.25 -35.95 40.65
N LYS A 4 -36.29 -35.51 39.38
CA LYS A 4 -35.21 -35.79 38.41
C LYS A 4 -33.98 -34.98 38.80
N ASN A 5 -32.89 -35.68 39.11
CA ASN A 5 -31.62 -35.13 39.55
C ASN A 5 -30.97 -34.27 38.45
N LYS A 6 -31.14 -32.95 38.53
CA LYS A 6 -30.49 -31.95 37.66
C LYS A 6 -28.95 -32.04 37.65
N ARG A 7 -28.35 -32.66 38.68
CA ARG A 7 -26.90 -32.89 38.74
C ARG A 7 -26.40 -33.86 37.67
N VAL A 8 -27.12 -34.94 37.37
CA VAL A 8 -26.67 -35.94 36.36
C VAL A 8 -26.71 -35.36 34.93
N LEU A 9 -27.67 -34.47 34.66
CA LEU A 9 -27.80 -33.80 33.37
C LEU A 9 -26.68 -32.77 33.11
N MET A 10 -26.23 -32.04 34.14
CA MET A 10 -25.09 -31.11 34.00
C MET A 10 -23.75 -31.82 33.80
N TRP A 11 -23.54 -32.99 34.44
CA TRP A 11 -22.33 -33.78 34.21
C TRP A 11 -22.30 -34.37 32.79
N GLY A 12 -23.45 -34.79 32.24
CA GLY A 12 -23.53 -35.27 30.86
C GLY A 12 -23.19 -34.22 29.80
N LEU A 13 -23.60 -32.95 30.01
CA LEU A 13 -23.26 -31.83 29.13
C LEU A 13 -21.77 -31.44 29.22
N ALA A 14 -21.17 -31.52 30.40
CA ALA A 14 -19.74 -31.25 30.59
C ALA A 14 -18.83 -32.32 29.96
N VAL A 15 -19.23 -33.59 29.99
CA VAL A 15 -18.44 -34.70 29.44
C VAL A 15 -18.43 -34.73 27.90
N ILE A 16 -19.45 -34.16 27.24
CA ILE A 16 -19.54 -34.13 25.76
C ILE A 16 -19.16 -32.75 25.17
N GLY A 17 -19.42 -31.66 25.89
CA GLY A 17 -19.11 -30.29 25.42
C GLY A 17 -17.63 -29.91 25.54
N VAL A 18 -16.90 -30.46 26.52
CA VAL A 18 -15.47 -30.15 26.71
C VAL A 18 -14.57 -30.83 25.66
N PRO A 19 -14.78 -32.10 25.26
CA PRO A 19 -13.96 -32.72 24.21
C PRO A 19 -14.14 -32.09 22.82
N THR A 20 -15.32 -31.55 22.52
CA THR A 20 -15.62 -30.94 21.21
C THR A 20 -14.99 -29.56 21.04
N LEU A 21 -14.91 -28.76 22.11
CA LEU A 21 -14.16 -27.50 22.13
C LEU A 21 -12.65 -27.71 22.02
N PHE A 22 -12.13 -28.83 22.52
CA PHE A 22 -10.72 -29.21 22.35
C PHE A 22 -10.38 -29.65 20.93
N TYR A 23 -11.32 -30.23 20.18
CA TYR A 23 -11.06 -30.73 18.82
C TYR A 23 -11.08 -29.62 17.75
N SER A 24 -11.70 -28.47 18.03
CA SER A 24 -11.79 -27.35 17.09
C SER A 24 -10.82 -26.20 17.37
N GLY A 25 -10.06 -26.26 18.48
CA GLY A 25 -9.39 -25.08 19.05
C GLY A 25 -7.87 -25.04 18.98
N THR A 26 -7.18 -26.07 18.49
CA THR A 26 -5.71 -26.06 18.43
C THR A 26 -5.22 -26.51 17.07
N THR A 27 -5.22 -25.59 16.10
CA THR A 27 -4.17 -25.65 15.07
C THR A 27 -2.87 -25.31 15.78
N LEU A 28 -2.28 -26.31 16.43
CA LEU A 28 -0.92 -26.25 16.92
C LEU A 28 -0.06 -26.07 15.66
N SER A 29 0.32 -24.84 15.33
CA SER A 29 1.32 -24.59 14.29
C SER A 29 2.65 -25.13 14.80
N THR A 30 2.85 -26.43 14.65
CA THR A 30 4.16 -27.05 14.80
C THR A 30 4.98 -26.62 13.61
N SER A 31 5.98 -25.77 13.81
CA SER A 31 7.03 -25.63 12.81
C SER A 31 7.74 -26.99 12.71
N VAL A 32 7.75 -27.56 11.51
CA VAL A 32 8.55 -28.76 11.24
C VAL A 32 9.95 -28.27 10.91
N ASN A 33 10.86 -28.37 11.87
CA ASN A 33 12.28 -28.11 11.63
C ASN A 33 12.88 -29.39 11.01
N TYR A 34 13.36 -29.29 9.77
CA TYR A 34 14.09 -30.36 9.11
C TYR A 34 15.58 -30.14 9.35
N GLU A 35 16.21 -31.04 10.10
CA GLU A 35 17.67 -31.11 10.17
C GLU A 35 18.18 -31.85 8.93
N VAL A 36 18.84 -31.13 8.02
CA VAL A 36 19.51 -31.73 6.86
C VAL A 36 20.94 -32.07 7.25
N PHE A 37 21.23 -33.38 7.34
CA PHE A 37 22.59 -33.88 7.55
C PHE A 37 23.30 -34.01 6.22
N LEU A 38 24.20 -33.08 5.90
CA LEU A 38 25.17 -33.28 4.83
C LEU A 38 26.36 -34.06 5.39
N LYS A 39 26.69 -35.18 4.75
CA LYS A 39 27.80 -36.04 5.15
C LYS A 39 29.06 -35.51 4.46
N ASP A 40 29.91 -34.81 5.20
CA ASP A 40 31.26 -34.48 4.71
C ASP A 40 32.14 -35.73 4.70
N ASP A 41 33.14 -35.77 3.82
CA ASP A 41 34.08 -36.89 3.63
C ASP A 41 34.84 -37.30 4.92
N ASN A 42 34.79 -36.47 5.98
CA ASN A 42 35.37 -36.73 7.30
C ASN A 42 34.35 -37.20 8.36
N ASN A 43 33.14 -37.57 7.97
CA ASN A 43 32.10 -38.17 8.82
C ASN A 43 31.73 -37.33 10.06
N GLN A 44 31.80 -36.00 9.95
CA GLN A 44 31.25 -35.06 10.93
C GLN A 44 29.95 -34.48 10.39
N ALA A 45 28.89 -34.53 11.19
CA ALA A 45 27.58 -33.99 10.85
C ALA A 45 27.52 -32.50 11.22
N THR A 46 27.36 -31.63 10.23
CA THR A 46 27.09 -30.21 10.44
C THR A 46 25.58 -29.97 10.33
N VAL A 47 24.97 -29.43 11.38
CA VAL A 47 23.56 -29.03 11.38
C VAL A 47 23.46 -27.66 10.71
N ILE A 48 22.76 -27.57 9.57
CA ILE A 48 22.44 -26.30 8.91
C ILE A 48 20.98 -25.98 9.21
N GLU A 49 20.75 -24.91 9.97
CA GLU A 49 19.41 -24.37 10.23
C GLU A 49 18.92 -23.67 8.96
N ILE A 50 17.96 -24.28 8.25
CA ILE A 50 17.35 -23.69 7.06
C ILE A 50 16.30 -22.68 7.53
N VAL A 51 16.69 -21.40 7.59
CA VAL A 51 15.76 -20.29 7.84
C VAL A 51 14.79 -20.21 6.66
N GLN A 52 13.53 -20.57 6.91
CA GLN A 52 12.46 -20.43 5.93
C GLN A 52 12.19 -18.93 5.73
N GLU A 53 12.57 -18.42 4.56
CA GLU A 53 12.35 -17.02 4.18
C GLU A 53 10.84 -16.75 4.14
N GLU A 54 10.35 -15.94 5.09
CA GLU A 54 8.97 -15.49 5.16
C GLU A 54 8.72 -14.56 3.95
N LYS A 55 8.23 -15.15 2.86
CA LYS A 55 7.91 -14.42 1.63
C LYS A 55 6.81 -13.41 1.95
N GLU A 56 7.16 -12.12 1.95
CA GLU A 56 6.18 -11.04 2.12
C GLU A 56 4.99 -11.25 1.16
N PRO A 57 3.75 -11.01 1.62
CA PRO A 57 2.57 -11.24 0.80
C PRO A 57 2.66 -10.44 -0.50
N GLU A 58 2.57 -11.14 -1.63
CA GLU A 58 2.60 -10.49 -2.94
C GLU A 58 1.41 -9.55 -3.09
N PHE A 59 1.68 -8.29 -3.42
CA PHE A 59 0.61 -7.31 -3.62
C PHE A 59 -0.14 -7.58 -4.91
N ILE A 60 -1.44 -7.85 -4.78
CA ILE A 60 -2.33 -8.04 -5.91
C ILE A 60 -2.72 -6.68 -6.47
N VAL A 61 -2.35 -6.40 -7.72
CA VAL A 61 -2.77 -5.19 -8.41
C VAL A 61 -4.26 -5.29 -8.71
N THR A 62 -5.06 -4.44 -8.08
CA THR A 62 -6.50 -4.34 -8.32
C THR A 62 -6.80 -3.25 -9.35
N HIS A 63 -7.78 -3.49 -10.21
CA HIS A 63 -8.23 -2.53 -11.21
C HIS A 63 -9.75 -2.35 -11.12
N VAL A 64 -10.19 -1.11 -10.95
CA VAL A 64 -11.60 -0.73 -11.06
C VAL A 64 -11.86 -0.29 -12.50
N ALA A 65 -12.92 -0.82 -13.12
CA ALA A 65 -13.31 -0.41 -14.46
C ALA A 65 -13.65 1.08 -14.50
N THR A 66 -13.28 1.76 -15.58
CA THR A 66 -13.63 3.17 -15.76
C THR A 66 -15.15 3.32 -15.81
N PRO A 67 -15.76 4.14 -14.94
CA PRO A 67 -17.20 4.40 -14.97
C PRO A 67 -17.62 5.13 -16.26
N ASP A 68 -18.86 4.90 -16.73
CA ASP A 68 -19.42 5.58 -17.90
C ASP A 68 -19.40 7.12 -17.75
N SER A 69 -19.64 7.60 -16.53
CA SER A 69 -19.50 9.01 -16.16
C SER A 69 -18.55 9.13 -14.98
N VAL A 70 -17.39 9.75 -15.21
CA VAL A 70 -16.40 10.04 -14.18
C VAL A 70 -16.81 11.28 -13.39
N LYS A 71 -17.01 11.13 -12.08
CA LYS A 71 -17.35 12.21 -11.15
C LYS A 71 -16.29 12.24 -10.05
N GLY A 72 -15.21 12.97 -10.33
CA GLY A 72 -13.99 12.94 -9.54
C GLY A 72 -13.74 14.20 -8.72
N ILE A 73 -13.09 14.03 -7.58
CA ILE A 73 -12.50 15.11 -6.79
C ILE A 73 -10.98 14.97 -6.75
N TYR A 74 -10.29 16.10 -6.68
CA TYR A 74 -8.83 16.16 -6.73
C TYR A 74 -8.21 16.20 -5.33
N MET A 75 -7.18 15.37 -5.14
CA MET A 75 -6.39 15.23 -3.94
C MET A 75 -4.91 15.48 -4.28
N THR A 76 -4.35 16.56 -3.71
CA THR A 76 -2.91 16.83 -3.84
C THR A 76 -2.10 15.79 -3.08
N ALA A 77 -0.79 15.70 -3.36
CA ALA A 77 0.14 14.86 -2.61
C ALA A 77 0.08 15.10 -1.08
N CYS A 78 -0.11 16.34 -0.63
CA CYS A 78 -0.24 16.67 0.80
C CYS A 78 -1.54 16.20 1.43
N VAL A 79 -2.66 16.31 0.69
CA VAL A 79 -3.96 15.84 1.15
C VAL A 79 -3.95 14.31 1.22
N ALA A 80 -3.36 13.67 0.20
CA ALA A 80 -3.11 12.23 0.22
C ALA A 80 -2.20 11.87 1.40
N GLY A 81 -1.15 12.63 1.70
CA GLY A 81 -0.28 12.38 2.85
C GLY A 81 -0.90 12.60 4.23
N THR A 82 -2.07 13.25 4.31
CA THR A 82 -2.69 13.65 5.60
C THR A 82 -3.93 12.80 5.90
N PRO A 83 -3.86 11.81 6.81
CA PRO A 83 -4.94 10.83 7.01
C PRO A 83 -6.30 11.43 7.33
N SER A 84 -6.35 12.50 8.13
CA SER A 84 -7.61 13.15 8.53
C SER A 84 -8.31 13.83 7.36
N PHE A 85 -7.58 14.46 6.45
CA PHE A 85 -8.13 15.08 5.24
C PHE A 85 -8.49 14.03 4.20
N ARG A 86 -7.60 13.05 3.99
CA ARG A 86 -7.85 11.90 3.11
C ARG A 86 -9.16 11.21 3.44
N LYS A 87 -9.40 10.90 4.73
CA LYS A 87 -10.63 10.25 5.20
C LYS A 87 -11.89 11.07 4.90
N LYS A 88 -11.83 12.41 5.03
CA LYS A 88 -12.97 13.28 4.71
C LYS A 88 -13.33 13.24 3.23
N LEU A 89 -12.34 13.22 2.33
CA LEU A 89 -12.59 13.15 0.90
C LEU A 89 -13.12 11.78 0.48
N VAL A 90 -12.62 10.70 1.09
CA VAL A 90 -13.19 9.35 0.86
C VAL A 90 -14.64 9.29 1.31
N ALA A 91 -14.96 9.78 2.51
CA ALA A 91 -16.33 9.83 3.00
C ALA A 91 -17.24 10.64 2.06
N LEU A 92 -16.76 11.77 1.54
CA LEU A 92 -17.52 12.55 0.56
C LEU A 92 -17.83 11.74 -0.72
N VAL A 93 -16.91 10.88 -1.16
CA VAL A 93 -17.18 9.98 -2.30
C VAL A 93 -18.21 8.91 -1.96
N GLU A 94 -18.17 8.36 -0.73
CA GLU A 94 -19.13 7.34 -0.28
C GLU A 94 -20.53 7.90 -0.03
N GLU A 95 -20.64 9.18 0.35
CA GLU A 95 -21.90 9.83 0.76
C GLU A 95 -22.61 10.59 -0.38
N THR A 96 -21.98 10.72 -1.55
CA THR A 96 -22.50 11.51 -2.68
C THR A 96 -22.47 10.72 -3.98
N GLU A 97 -22.81 11.36 -5.10
CA GLU A 97 -22.79 10.77 -6.44
C GLU A 97 -21.38 10.71 -7.05
N LEU A 98 -20.37 11.21 -6.34
CA LEU A 98 -18.97 11.08 -6.72
C LEU A 98 -18.57 9.59 -6.76
N ASN A 99 -17.67 9.25 -7.67
CA ASN A 99 -17.21 7.87 -7.85
C ASN A 99 -15.71 7.74 -8.07
N SER A 100 -14.98 8.87 -8.11
CA SER A 100 -13.59 8.89 -8.49
C SER A 100 -12.72 9.82 -7.63
N LEU A 101 -11.45 9.47 -7.49
CA LEU A 101 -10.43 10.31 -6.87
C LEU A 101 -9.27 10.54 -7.84
N VAL A 102 -8.92 11.81 -8.07
CA VAL A 102 -7.69 12.18 -8.77
C VAL A 102 -6.60 12.40 -7.73
N ILE A 103 -5.53 11.61 -7.77
CA ILE A 103 -4.45 11.65 -6.79
C ILE A 103 -3.14 11.96 -7.52
N ASP A 104 -2.38 12.95 -7.02
CA ASP A 104 -1.04 13.20 -7.55
C ASP A 104 -0.14 11.98 -7.35
N ILE A 105 0.44 11.48 -8.45
CA ILE A 105 1.62 10.60 -8.46
C ILE A 105 2.88 11.48 -8.47
N LYS A 106 2.85 12.54 -9.27
CA LYS A 106 3.88 13.59 -9.35
C LYS A 106 3.22 14.95 -9.51
N ASP A 107 3.48 15.84 -8.56
CA ASP A 107 2.89 17.18 -8.56
C ASP A 107 3.74 18.19 -9.36
N TYR A 108 3.34 19.46 -9.31
CA TYR A 108 4.00 20.56 -10.03
C TYR A 108 5.39 20.91 -9.48
N SER A 109 5.77 20.39 -8.30
CA SER A 109 7.12 20.55 -7.77
C SER A 109 8.13 19.65 -8.51
N GLY A 110 7.63 18.67 -9.28
CA GLY A 110 8.46 17.67 -9.94
C GLY A 110 8.80 16.47 -9.07
N THR A 111 8.22 16.37 -7.86
CA THR A 111 8.52 15.30 -6.91
C THR A 111 7.40 14.27 -6.83
N ILE A 112 7.75 13.01 -6.56
CA ILE A 112 6.79 11.92 -6.42
C ILE A 112 6.15 11.88 -5.03
N SER A 113 4.88 11.53 -4.99
CA SER A 113 4.00 11.57 -3.80
C SER A 113 3.96 10.27 -2.99
N PHE A 114 4.68 9.23 -3.40
CA PHE A 114 4.69 7.91 -2.77
C PHE A 114 6.12 7.46 -2.48
N LYS A 115 6.28 6.52 -1.55
CA LYS A 115 7.56 5.90 -1.26
C LYS A 115 7.87 4.84 -2.32
N THR A 116 9.09 4.82 -2.83
CA THR A 116 9.56 3.81 -3.78
C THR A 116 11.01 3.44 -3.50
N ASP A 117 11.31 2.16 -3.64
CA ASP A 117 12.67 1.63 -3.59
C ASP A 117 13.30 1.51 -4.99
N ASN A 118 12.58 1.96 -6.04
CA ASN A 118 13.08 1.95 -7.40
C ASN A 118 14.29 2.91 -7.52
N PRO A 119 15.50 2.41 -7.86
CA PRO A 119 16.70 3.24 -7.96
C PRO A 119 16.56 4.40 -8.95
N ALA A 120 15.80 4.23 -10.04
CA ALA A 120 15.59 5.27 -11.05
C ALA A 120 14.75 6.45 -10.54
N LEU A 121 13.94 6.23 -9.49
CA LEU A 121 13.07 7.24 -8.89
C LEU A 121 13.62 7.79 -7.57
N LYS A 122 14.73 7.23 -7.06
CA LYS A 122 15.31 7.59 -5.76
C LYS A 122 15.70 9.05 -5.67
N GLU A 123 16.23 9.61 -6.74
CA GLU A 123 16.64 11.02 -6.81
C GLU A 123 15.42 11.96 -6.77
N ILE A 124 14.29 11.54 -7.39
CA ILE A 124 13.04 12.31 -7.52
C ILE A 124 12.26 12.35 -6.19
N ASN A 125 12.76 11.68 -5.14
CA ASN A 125 12.29 11.79 -3.77
C ASN A 125 12.67 13.16 -3.15
N GLY A 126 12.14 14.27 -3.67
CA GLY A 126 12.37 15.62 -3.11
C GLY A 126 11.70 15.87 -1.75
N GLY A 127 11.70 17.10 -1.23
CA GLY A 127 11.13 17.42 0.10
C GLY A 127 9.61 17.56 0.18
N GLY A 128 8.88 17.25 -0.90
CA GLY A 128 7.42 17.41 -0.97
C GLY A 128 6.64 16.45 -0.07
N CYS A 129 5.36 16.73 0.10
CA CYS A 129 4.45 15.85 0.85
C CYS A 129 4.31 14.48 0.19
N ARG A 130 4.11 13.43 1.00
CA ARG A 130 3.94 12.06 0.53
C ARG A 130 2.92 11.28 1.34
N ALA A 131 2.27 10.32 0.68
CA ALA A 131 1.61 9.21 1.36
C ALA A 131 2.58 8.02 1.42
N GLY A 132 3.01 7.66 2.63
CA GLY A 132 3.87 6.49 2.85
C GLY A 132 3.17 5.17 2.57
N ASP A 133 1.84 5.16 2.65
CA ASP A 133 0.92 4.04 2.52
C ASP A 133 0.08 4.12 1.23
N MET A 134 0.62 4.74 0.17
CA MET A 134 -0.14 4.98 -1.07
C MET A 134 -0.67 3.68 -1.69
N LYS A 135 0.11 2.60 -1.59
CA LYS A 135 -0.21 1.30 -2.18
C LYS A 135 -1.40 0.65 -1.48
N GLU A 136 -1.38 0.66 -0.14
CA GLU A 136 -2.46 0.18 0.72
C GLU A 136 -3.70 1.05 0.56
N PHE A 137 -3.51 2.36 0.45
CA PHE A 137 -4.62 3.30 0.26
C PHE A 137 -5.37 3.07 -1.04
N ILE A 138 -4.66 2.91 -2.17
CA ILE A 138 -5.29 2.59 -3.46
C ILE A 138 -6.02 1.26 -3.39
N GLY A 139 -5.45 0.25 -2.73
CA GLY A 139 -6.13 -1.03 -2.48
C GLY A 139 -7.49 -0.84 -1.79
N ALA A 140 -7.51 -0.09 -0.68
CA ALA A 140 -8.74 0.19 0.06
C ALA A 140 -9.78 1.01 -0.75
N LEU A 141 -9.34 1.88 -1.66
CA LEU A 141 -10.24 2.59 -2.58
C LEU A 141 -10.87 1.63 -3.60
N HIS A 142 -10.07 0.73 -4.16
CA HIS A 142 -10.54 -0.26 -5.13
C HIS A 142 -11.51 -1.28 -4.51
N GLU A 143 -11.29 -1.68 -3.26
CA GLU A 143 -12.25 -2.51 -2.49
C GLU A 143 -13.61 -1.83 -2.33
N LYS A 144 -13.63 -0.50 -2.26
CA LYS A 144 -14.85 0.32 -2.22
C LYS A 144 -15.44 0.61 -3.60
N GLY A 145 -14.82 0.13 -4.68
CA GLY A 145 -15.22 0.44 -6.06
C GLY A 145 -14.97 1.88 -6.48
N ILE A 146 -14.11 2.61 -5.76
CA ILE A 146 -13.75 3.99 -6.09
C ILE A 146 -12.71 3.98 -7.21
N TYR A 147 -13.01 4.68 -8.31
CA TYR A 147 -12.11 4.77 -9.46
C TYR A 147 -10.98 5.77 -9.19
N VAL A 148 -9.73 5.33 -9.33
CA VAL A 148 -8.55 6.17 -9.02
C VAL A 148 -7.87 6.64 -10.30
N ILE A 149 -7.63 7.95 -10.40
CA ILE A 149 -6.95 8.61 -11.51
C ILE A 149 -5.62 9.15 -11.00
N GLY A 150 -4.51 8.60 -11.51
CA GLY A 150 -3.17 9.09 -11.21
C GLY A 150 -2.82 10.35 -12.01
N ARG A 151 -2.62 11.48 -11.32
CA ARG A 151 -2.18 12.73 -11.94
C ARG A 151 -0.65 12.82 -11.97
N ILE A 152 -0.10 13.05 -13.16
CA ILE A 152 1.34 13.25 -13.37
C ILE A 152 1.51 14.60 -14.07
N THR A 153 2.14 15.56 -13.39
CA THR A 153 2.54 16.81 -14.04
C THR A 153 3.72 16.53 -14.97
N VAL A 154 3.68 16.98 -16.23
CA VAL A 154 4.72 16.63 -17.23
C VAL A 154 5.73 17.76 -17.38
N PHE A 155 5.33 18.90 -17.93
CA PHE A 155 6.26 19.97 -18.33
C PHE A 155 6.61 20.96 -17.22
N GLN A 156 5.68 21.23 -16.31
CA GLN A 156 5.94 22.06 -15.13
C GLN A 156 6.66 21.21 -14.08
N ASP A 157 7.97 21.11 -14.23
CA ASP A 157 8.84 20.26 -13.44
C ASP A 157 10.16 20.99 -13.14
N PRO A 158 10.18 21.85 -12.09
CA PRO A 158 11.37 22.60 -11.72
C PRO A 158 12.47 21.69 -11.16
N TYR A 159 12.12 20.53 -10.59
CA TYR A 159 13.08 19.53 -10.13
C TYR A 159 13.89 18.98 -11.33
N TYR A 160 13.19 18.49 -12.35
CA TYR A 160 13.81 17.92 -13.54
C TYR A 160 14.54 18.98 -14.38
N THR A 161 13.95 20.17 -14.51
CA THR A 161 14.58 21.29 -15.22
C THR A 161 15.90 21.73 -14.58
N LYS A 162 15.99 21.68 -13.24
CA LYS A 162 17.25 21.98 -12.54
C LYS A 162 18.33 20.92 -12.80
N ALA A 163 17.94 19.65 -12.88
CA ALA A 163 18.86 18.54 -13.16
C ALA A 163 19.28 18.47 -14.64
N PHE A 164 18.37 18.83 -15.56
CA PHE A 164 18.57 18.74 -17.00
C PHE A 164 18.21 20.06 -17.71
N PRO A 165 18.93 21.16 -17.42
CA PRO A 165 18.58 22.49 -17.94
C PRO A 165 18.61 22.57 -19.47
N GLN A 166 19.35 21.70 -20.16
CA GLN A 166 19.39 21.60 -21.62
C GLN A 166 18.07 21.11 -22.25
N LEU A 167 17.23 20.40 -21.48
CA LEU A 167 15.93 19.90 -21.93
C LEU A 167 14.78 20.89 -21.67
N ALA A 168 15.04 21.94 -20.89
CA ALA A 168 14.03 22.90 -20.49
C ALA A 168 13.75 23.93 -21.59
N VAL A 169 12.52 24.47 -21.56
CA VAL A 169 12.14 25.60 -22.41
C VAL A 169 13.06 26.79 -22.14
N LYS A 170 13.54 27.42 -23.22
CA LYS A 170 14.50 28.54 -23.17
C LYS A 170 13.81 29.85 -23.49
N LYS A 171 14.36 30.96 -22.99
CA LYS A 171 13.90 32.29 -23.40
C LYS A 171 14.22 32.51 -24.87
N GLU A 172 13.31 33.17 -25.58
CA GLU A 172 13.56 33.59 -26.97
C GLU A 172 14.68 34.62 -27.06
N SER A 173 14.70 35.58 -26.13
CA SER A 173 15.70 36.65 -26.05
C SER A 173 17.11 36.12 -25.76
N ASP A 174 17.22 34.97 -25.08
CA ASP A 174 18.49 34.34 -24.73
C ASP A 174 18.29 32.83 -24.54
N LYS A 175 18.71 32.05 -25.55
CA LYS A 175 18.56 30.59 -25.58
C LYS A 175 19.40 29.85 -24.54
N THR A 176 20.34 30.53 -23.88
CA THR A 176 21.12 29.93 -22.78
C THR A 176 20.32 29.89 -21.47
N VAL A 177 19.37 30.81 -21.31
CA VAL A 177 18.58 30.99 -20.09
C VAL A 177 17.30 30.16 -20.14
N VAL A 178 17.07 29.38 -19.08
CA VAL A 178 15.82 28.66 -18.86
C VAL A 178 14.68 29.67 -18.67
N TRP A 179 13.61 29.51 -19.44
CA TRP A 179 12.41 30.31 -19.28
C TRP A 179 11.71 29.96 -17.96
N LYS A 180 11.14 30.98 -17.32
CA LYS A 180 10.38 30.84 -16.08
C LYS A 180 9.12 31.68 -16.17
N ASP A 181 8.05 31.20 -15.57
CA ASP A 181 6.81 31.94 -15.42
C ASP A 181 6.96 33.10 -14.41
N TYR A 182 5.86 33.83 -14.17
CA TYR A 182 5.86 34.95 -13.22
C TYR A 182 6.13 34.54 -11.76
N LYS A 183 5.98 33.25 -11.43
CA LYS A 183 6.29 32.67 -10.11
C LYS A 183 7.71 32.11 -10.04
N GLY A 184 8.49 32.23 -11.11
CA GLY A 184 9.85 31.70 -11.18
C GLY A 184 9.92 30.19 -11.41
N ILE A 185 8.81 29.56 -11.83
CA ILE A 185 8.73 28.14 -12.13
C ILE A 185 9.06 27.93 -13.61
N SER A 186 9.96 26.98 -13.87
CA SER A 186 10.33 26.52 -15.21
C SER A 186 9.64 25.22 -15.54
#